data_AF-A0A1S4AM85-F1
#
_entry.id   AF-A0A1S4AM85-F1
#
_cell.length_a   1.000
_cell.length_b   1.000
_cell.length_c   1.000
_cell.angle_alpha   90.00
_cell.angle_beta   90.00
_cell.angle_gamma   90.00
#
_symmetry.space_group_name_H-M   'P 1'
#
loop_
_entity.id
_entity.type
_entity.pdbx_description
1 polymer ?
#
loop_
_entity_poly.entity_id
_entity_poly.type
_entity_poly.pdbx_seq_one_letter_code
_entity_poly.pdbx_strand_id
1 'polypeptide(L)'
;MVSSSFFFLHVLIMLSLTVMVFSDLSNDFYDDVCPEALPTIKRVVEDAVRQERRMGASLLRLHFHDCFVNGCDASILLDQTATIDSEKTDIFCFSRVNLTSF
;
A
#
# COMPACT_ATOMS: atom_id res chain seq x y z
N MET A 1 42.21 -0.72 -25.13
CA MET A 1 41.42 0.05 -26.11
C MET A 1 40.11 -0.67 -26.32
N VAL A 2 39.08 -0.38 -25.52
CA VAL A 2 37.76 -0.99 -25.70
C VAL A 2 37.15 -0.35 -26.96
N SER A 3 36.80 -1.15 -27.96
CA SER A 3 36.28 -0.64 -29.24
C SER A 3 35.06 0.25 -28.99
N SER A 4 35.00 1.40 -29.67
CA SER A 4 33.90 2.39 -29.58
C SER A 4 32.51 1.73 -29.71
N SER A 5 32.44 0.64 -30.49
CA SER A 5 31.24 -0.18 -30.65
C SER A 5 30.76 -0.86 -29.36
N PHE A 6 31.65 -1.33 -28.49
CA PHE A 6 31.28 -1.95 -27.20
C PHE A 6 30.76 -0.92 -26.21
N PHE A 7 31.33 0.29 -26.22
CA PHE A 7 30.85 1.41 -25.41
C PHE A 7 29.44 1.82 -25.83
N PHE A 8 29.18 1.96 -27.13
CA PHE A 8 27.86 2.29 -27.66
C PHE A 8 26.81 1.21 -27.34
N LEU A 9 27.20 -0.07 -27.46
CA LEU A 9 26.34 -1.20 -27.10
C LEU A 9 25.99 -1.22 -25.61
N HIS A 10 26.95 -0.95 -24.72
CA HIS A 10 26.70 -0.86 -23.28
C HIS A 10 25.81 0.33 -22.91
N VAL A 11 25.99 1.48 -23.56
CA VAL A 11 25.11 2.64 -23.35
C VAL A 11 23.68 2.35 -23.78
N LEU A 12 23.48 1.68 -24.94
CA LEU A 12 22.17 1.26 -25.40
C LEU A 12 21.50 0.22 -24.48
N ILE A 13 22.29 -0.72 -23.94
CA ILE A 13 21.80 -1.72 -22.97
C ILE A 13 21.41 -1.04 -21.65
N MET A 14 22.24 -0.12 -21.13
CA MET A 14 21.89 0.62 -19.91
C MET A 14 20.65 1.50 -20.09
N LEU A 15 20.48 2.12 -21.27
CA LEU A 15 19.32 2.92 -21.62
C LEU A 15 18.03 2.08 -21.69
N SER A 16 18.08 0.84 -22.22
CA SER A 16 16.90 -0.04 -22.25
C SER A 16 16.53 -0.58 -20.87
N LEU A 17 17.50 -0.84 -19.98
CA LEU A 17 17.22 -1.25 -18.60
C LEU A 17 16.50 -0.16 -17.79
N THR A 18 16.75 1.13 -18.07
CA THR A 18 16.08 2.24 -17.36
C THR A 18 14.59 2.39 -17.68
N VAL A 19 14.08 1.73 -18.73
CA VAL A 19 12.68 1.85 -19.17
C VAL A 19 11.75 0.86 -18.45
N MET A 20 12.27 -0.10 -17.67
CA MET A 20 11.48 -1.18 -17.05
C MET A 20 11.06 -0.94 -15.58
N VAL A 21 10.93 0.31 -15.13
CA VAL A 21 10.46 0.61 -13.76
C VAL A 21 9.28 1.57 -13.79
N PHE A 22 8.08 1.02 -14.02
CA PHE A 22 6.82 1.75 -13.82
C PHE A 22 5.88 0.92 -12.95
N SER A 23 5.83 1.26 -11.67
CA SER A 23 4.65 0.99 -10.84
C SER A 23 3.71 2.18 -11.06
N ASP A 24 2.74 2.05 -11.96
CA ASP A 24 1.91 3.17 -12.40
C ASP A 24 0.76 3.43 -11.42
N LEU A 25 1.10 4.03 -10.26
CA LEU A 25 0.12 4.63 -9.37
C LEU A 25 -0.13 6.07 -9.81
N SER A 26 -1.40 6.40 -10.05
CA SER A 26 -1.85 7.77 -10.32
C SER A 26 -2.73 8.28 -9.18
N ASN A 27 -2.60 9.56 -8.85
CA ASN A 27 -3.47 10.21 -7.87
C ASN A 27 -4.93 10.30 -8.36
N ASP A 28 -5.11 10.30 -9.68
CA ASP A 28 -6.41 10.53 -10.34
C ASP A 28 -7.07 9.21 -10.77
N PHE A 29 -6.57 8.07 -10.27
CA PHE A 29 -7.06 6.72 -10.65
C PHE A 29 -8.58 6.55 -10.46
N TYR A 30 -9.15 7.21 -9.45
CA TYR A 30 -10.58 7.11 -9.14
C TYR A 30 -11.43 8.21 -9.77
N ASP A 31 -10.86 9.20 -10.44
CA ASP A 31 -11.60 10.39 -10.89
C ASP A 31 -12.71 10.04 -11.90
N ASP A 32 -12.42 9.13 -12.83
CA ASP A 32 -13.35 8.72 -13.87
C ASP A 32 -14.27 7.56 -13.44
N VAL A 33 -13.82 6.72 -12.49
CA VAL A 33 -14.52 5.49 -12.08
C VAL A 33 -15.42 5.72 -10.87
N CYS A 34 -14.92 6.45 -9.87
CA CYS A 34 -15.61 6.73 -8.62
C CYS A 34 -15.10 8.05 -8.01
N PRO A 35 -15.53 9.21 -8.53
CA PRO A 35 -15.03 10.52 -8.09
C PRO A 35 -15.33 10.81 -6.60
N GLU A 36 -16.37 10.18 -6.06
CA GLU A 36 -16.75 10.32 -4.66
C GLU A 36 -15.94 9.42 -3.70
N ALA A 37 -15.02 8.58 -4.21
CA ALA A 37 -14.23 7.67 -3.38
C ALA A 37 -13.37 8.42 -2.34
N LEU A 38 -12.48 9.30 -2.79
CA LEU A 38 -11.58 10.05 -1.89
C LEU A 38 -12.33 10.99 -0.94
N PRO A 39 -13.34 11.78 -1.38
CA PRO A 39 -14.17 12.58 -0.48
C PRO A 39 -14.89 11.74 0.59
N THR A 40 -15.44 10.59 0.21
CA THR A 40 -16.17 9.71 1.13
C THR A 40 -15.22 9.10 2.17
N ILE A 41 -14.07 8.57 1.74
CA ILE A 41 -13.05 8.01 2.64
C ILE A 41 -12.59 9.07 3.64
N LYS A 42 -12.29 10.29 3.16
CA LYS A 42 -11.89 11.41 4.02
C LYS A 42 -12.95 11.71 5.09
N ARG A 43 -14.22 11.79 4.70
CA ARG A 43 -15.32 12.05 5.64
C ARG A 43 -15.41 10.96 6.73
N VAL A 44 -15.35 9.69 6.35
CA VAL A 44 -15.43 8.56 7.29
C VAL A 44 -14.25 8.55 8.25
N VAL A 45 -13.03 8.78 7.75
CA VAL A 45 -11.84 8.86 8.60
C VAL A 45 -11.93 10.03 9.56
N GLU A 46 -12.38 11.21 9.11
CA GLU A 46 -12.58 12.35 9.98
C GLU A 46 -13.64 12.10 11.06
N ASP A 47 -14.77 11.46 10.71
CA ASP A 47 -15.81 11.04 11.66
C ASP A 47 -15.24 10.10 12.73
N ALA A 48 -14.47 9.08 12.31
CA ALA A 48 -13.85 8.12 13.22
C ALA A 48 -12.79 8.76 14.14
N VAL A 49 -11.97 9.68 13.62
CA VAL A 49 -10.99 10.43 14.42
C VAL A 49 -11.66 11.42 15.38
N ARG A 50 -12.78 12.01 14.99
CA ARG A 50 -13.59 12.85 15.88
C ARG A 50 -14.16 12.03 17.05
N GLN A 51 -14.61 10.81 16.79
CA GLN A 51 -15.12 9.90 17.81
C GLN A 51 -14.00 9.39 18.73
N GLU A 52 -12.87 8.95 18.18
CA GLU A 52 -11.69 8.51 18.92
C GLU A 52 -10.41 9.06 18.28
N ARG A 53 -9.77 10.04 18.92
CA ARG A 53 -8.54 10.66 18.39
C ARG A 53 -7.40 9.68 18.12
N ARG A 54 -7.34 8.58 18.87
CA ARG A 54 -6.33 7.52 18.70
C ARG A 54 -6.48 6.80 17.36
N MET A 55 -7.66 6.84 16.74
CA MET A 55 -7.93 6.18 15.46
C MET A 55 -6.97 6.64 14.34
N GLY A 56 -6.64 7.93 14.28
CA GLY A 56 -5.73 8.44 13.25
C GLY A 56 -4.34 7.78 13.31
N ALA A 57 -3.82 7.60 14.53
CA ALA A 57 -2.54 6.90 14.74
C ALA A 57 -2.65 5.39 14.45
N SER A 58 -3.78 4.77 14.77
CA SER A 58 -4.03 3.36 14.48
C SER A 58 -4.08 3.07 12.99
N LEU A 59 -4.77 3.92 12.20
CA LEU A 59 -4.85 3.79 10.74
C LEU A 59 -3.48 3.93 10.06
N LEU A 60 -2.70 4.92 10.48
CA LEU A 60 -1.35 5.12 9.92
C LEU A 60 -0.44 3.93 10.23
N ARG A 61 -0.53 3.40 11.46
CA ARG A 61 0.21 2.20 11.86
C ARG A 61 -0.23 0.99 11.04
N LEU A 62 -1.53 0.79 10.83
CA LEU A 62 -2.06 -0.29 10.01
C LEU A 62 -1.49 -0.26 8.58
N HIS A 63 -1.53 0.90 7.93
CA HIS A 63 -0.98 1.06 6.57
C HIS A 63 0.53 0.77 6.52
N PHE A 64 1.29 1.22 7.52
CA PHE A 64 2.72 0.90 7.61
C PHE A 64 2.97 -0.60 7.78
N HIS A 65 2.19 -1.29 8.61
CA HIS A 65 2.35 -2.73 8.83
C HIS A 65 2.00 -3.54 7.59
N ASP A 66 0.93 -3.17 6.88
CA ASP A 66 0.54 -3.79 5.61
C ASP A 66 1.67 -3.66 4.59
N CYS A 67 2.12 -2.43 4.30
CA CYS A 67 3.18 -2.19 3.32
C CYS A 67 4.55 -2.80 3.68
N PHE A 68 4.82 -3.07 4.97
CA PHE A 68 6.09 -3.65 5.39
C PHE A 68 6.15 -5.16 5.14
N VAL A 69 5.01 -5.84 5.13
CA VAL A 69 4.90 -7.29 4.93
C VAL A 69 4.38 -7.55 3.53
N ASN A 70 5.25 -8.01 2.63
CA ASN A 70 4.91 -8.40 1.25
C ASN A 70 4.27 -7.33 0.32
N GLY A 71 3.93 -6.13 0.83
CA GLY A 71 3.48 -4.99 0.03
C GLY A 71 2.14 -4.41 0.52
N CYS A 72 1.71 -3.29 -0.07
CA CYS A 72 0.45 -2.63 0.30
C CYS A 72 -0.74 -3.30 -0.42
N ASP A 73 -1.09 -4.53 -0.03
CA ASP A 73 -2.11 -5.35 -0.67
C ASP A 73 -3.37 -5.58 0.20
N ALA A 74 -3.41 -4.96 1.39
CA ALA A 74 -4.48 -5.10 2.38
C ALA A 74 -4.65 -6.51 2.95
N SER A 75 -3.63 -7.38 2.83
CA SER A 75 -3.64 -8.75 3.36
C SER A 75 -3.83 -8.80 4.89
N ILE A 76 -3.35 -7.78 5.61
CA ILE A 76 -3.52 -7.67 7.07
C ILE A 76 -4.99 -7.57 7.51
N LEU A 77 -5.91 -7.20 6.60
CA LEU A 77 -7.35 -7.11 6.87
C LEU A 77 -8.08 -8.47 6.76
N LEU A 78 -7.43 -9.51 6.24
CA LEU A 78 -8.04 -10.82 6.07
C LEU A 78 -8.16 -11.55 7.42
N ASP A 79 -9.37 -12.00 7.77
CA ASP A 79 -9.60 -12.82 8.95
C ASP A 79 -9.24 -14.29 8.70
N GLN A 80 -8.98 -15.03 9.77
CA GLN A 80 -8.60 -16.45 9.69
C GLN A 80 -9.76 -17.28 9.11
N THR A 81 -9.43 -18.16 8.17
CA THR A 81 -10.37 -19.14 7.61
C THR A 81 -9.77 -20.54 7.70
N ALA A 82 -10.55 -21.58 7.38
CA ALA A 82 -10.07 -22.97 7.41
C ALA A 82 -8.86 -23.23 6.48
N THR A 83 -8.58 -22.32 5.55
CA THR A 83 -7.52 -22.45 4.54
C THR A 83 -6.48 -21.34 4.59
N ILE A 84 -6.70 -20.28 5.38
CA ILE A 84 -5.84 -19.08 5.41
C ILE A 84 -5.56 -18.73 6.86
N ASP A 85 -4.27 -18.73 7.20
CA ASP A 85 -3.78 -18.15 8.47
C ASP A 85 -3.69 -16.64 8.34
N SER A 86 -4.22 -15.93 9.35
CA SER A 86 -4.38 -14.48 9.31
C SER A 86 -3.24 -13.78 10.06
N GLU A 87 -2.65 -12.76 9.42
CA GLU A 87 -1.64 -11.88 10.02
C GLU A 87 -2.16 -11.13 11.25
N LYS A 88 -3.48 -11.00 11.37
CA LYS A 88 -4.15 -10.42 12.54
C LYS A 88 -3.90 -11.19 13.82
N THR A 89 -3.68 -12.50 13.71
CA THR A 89 -3.50 -13.41 14.85
C THR A 89 -2.05 -13.49 15.34
N ASP A 90 -1.11 -12.86 14.63
CA ASP A 90 0.27 -12.79 15.08
C ASP A 90 0.37 -11.93 16.34
N ILE A 91 0.89 -12.58 17.40
CA ILE A 91 0.88 -12.21 18.83
C ILE A 91 1.38 -10.79 19.14
N PHE A 92 1.98 -10.07 18.19
CA PHE A 92 2.63 -8.78 18.41
C PHE A 92 2.01 -7.56 17.70
N CYS A 93 0.99 -7.68 16.84
CA CYS A 93 0.54 -6.52 16.05
C CYS A 93 -0.86 -5.96 16.38
N PHE A 94 -1.88 -6.78 16.63
CA PHE A 94 -3.28 -6.30 16.49
C PHE A 94 -4.19 -6.35 17.72
N SER A 95 -3.74 -6.83 18.89
CA SER A 95 -4.60 -7.03 20.08
C SER A 95 -5.23 -5.77 20.70
N ARG A 96 -5.13 -4.58 20.08
CA ARG A 96 -5.65 -3.32 20.64
C ARG A 96 -6.30 -2.35 19.66
N VAL A 97 -6.50 -2.73 18.40
CA VAL A 97 -7.32 -1.98 17.46
C VAL A 97 -8.55 -2.85 17.20
N ASN A 98 -9.68 -2.45 17.78
CA ASN A 98 -10.92 -3.16 17.54
C ASN A 98 -11.39 -2.84 16.10
N LEU A 99 -11.02 -3.68 15.14
CA LEU A 99 -11.45 -3.57 13.73
C LEU A 99 -12.97 -3.71 13.55
N THR A 100 -13.71 -4.12 14.58
CA THR A 100 -15.19 -4.11 14.56
C THR A 100 -15.80 -2.74 14.85
N SER A 101 -14.97 -1.72 15.06
CA SER A 101 -15.38 -0.32 15.23
C SER A 101 -15.21 0.53 13.96
N PHE A 102 -14.88 -0.08 12.81
CA PHE A 102 -15.09 0.50 11.49
C PHE A 102 -16.45 0.10 10.92
#